data_AF-A0A942ZUS3-F1
#
_entry.id   AF-A0A942ZUS3-F1
#
_cell.length_a   1.000
_cell.length_b   1.000
_cell.length_c   1.000
_cell.angle_alpha   90.00
_cell.angle_beta   90.00
_cell.angle_gamma   90.00
#
_symmetry.space_group_name_H-M   'P 1'
#
loop_
_entity.id
_entity.type
_entity.pdbx_description
1 polymer ?
#
loop_
_entity_poly.entity_id
_entity_poly.type
_entity_poly.pdbx_seq_one_letter_code
_entity_poly.pdbx_strand_id
1 'polypeptide(L)'
;MKAHALPAPVRAAARPLAAALFSAAALLFLCILALMYRTDAATGVRSGIYTCLNTLVPALFPFVLLACLLSGSRAAGLLFRPLAPVLRHVFRLPPCAAPAIVFGLTAGYPTGAKIAASLYDGGRLTRGECARLLCFCTAPGYAFAASYTGTILFGSAHTGLLFFLACLLAPLITGVCLARFAPKPVKTDDAVPQGAGSVTDAVRSGVSAMVSMCGFVVVFSALLAVLHGSGLFQTLTGLLARCGLTVPDAGAAVSFFLEVTAGATHSAYWHTAPALVAFGLGFGGVCIHMQIFSFFRGGFPMRRTAYLLSRLLNGLLAAACYRALAFFFPAAESAAAAGEPLARASAAGSTAASAALLALSVFFLTACVKKGSLEPFKAGRALPRLPRHGAPIRFTNSWWKSVPQNGTMDVSLKRRPPSCSDEKRKEKTARCSAAALSRTAHTARTAYRRRAT
;
A
#
# COMPACT_ATOMS: atom_id res chain seq x y z
N MET A 1 11.71 -13.68 53.23
CA MET A 1 10.97 -14.18 52.04
C MET A 1 10.37 -12.98 51.32
N LYS A 2 10.86 -12.64 50.12
CA LYS A 2 10.32 -11.53 49.30
C LYS A 2 9.07 -12.05 48.58
N ALA A 3 7.91 -11.49 48.90
CA ALA A 3 6.65 -11.84 48.25
C ALA A 3 6.69 -11.42 46.78
N HIS A 4 6.48 -12.38 45.88
CA HIS A 4 6.26 -12.15 44.46
C HIS A 4 4.95 -11.36 44.27
N ALA A 5 5.06 -10.12 43.77
CA ALA A 5 3.90 -9.38 43.29
C ALA A 5 3.36 -10.03 42.01
N LEU A 6 2.11 -10.51 42.06
CA LEU A 6 1.38 -10.97 40.88
C LEU A 6 1.17 -9.83 39.87
N PRO A 7 1.28 -10.08 38.56
CA PRO A 7 0.99 -9.07 37.55
C PRO A 7 -0.50 -8.67 37.59
N ALA A 8 -0.76 -7.37 37.60
CA ALA A 8 -2.11 -6.82 37.60
C ALA A 8 -2.91 -7.27 36.35
N PRO A 9 -4.21 -7.57 36.47
CA PRO A 9 -5.02 -7.98 35.34
C PRO A 9 -5.13 -6.84 34.32
N VAL A 10 -4.81 -7.15 33.06
CA VAL A 10 -5.03 -6.27 31.92
C VAL A 10 -6.52 -5.98 31.83
N ARG A 11 -6.94 -4.78 32.21
CA ARG A 11 -8.32 -4.31 32.02
C ARG A 11 -8.60 -4.28 30.51
N ALA A 12 -9.28 -5.30 30.00
CA ALA A 12 -9.88 -5.25 28.67
C ALA A 12 -10.88 -4.09 28.69
N ALA A 13 -10.57 -3.02 27.96
CA ALA A 13 -11.48 -1.89 27.80
C ALA A 13 -12.75 -2.42 27.13
N ALA A 14 -13.81 -2.62 27.93
CA ALA A 14 -15.13 -2.97 27.43
C ALA A 14 -15.52 -1.88 26.42
N ARG A 15 -15.53 -2.22 25.12
CA ARG A 15 -16.17 -1.34 24.14
C ARG A 15 -17.63 -1.22 24.59
N PRO A 16 -18.22 -0.02 24.61
CA PRO A 16 -19.59 0.13 25.03
C PRO A 16 -20.47 -0.76 24.14
N LEU A 17 -21.27 -1.64 24.75
CA LEU A 17 -22.11 -2.63 24.07
C LEU A 17 -22.89 -1.99 22.90
N ALA A 18 -23.36 -0.76 23.07
CA ALA A 18 -24.02 0.05 22.05
C ALA A 18 -23.17 0.26 20.78
N ALA A 19 -21.87 0.52 20.90
CA ALA A 19 -20.99 0.70 19.73
C ALA A 19 -20.76 -0.62 18.98
N ALA A 20 -20.67 -1.74 19.71
CA ALA A 20 -20.57 -3.06 19.11
C ALA A 20 -21.87 -3.41 18.36
N LEU A 21 -23.03 -3.20 18.97
CA LEU A 21 -24.34 -3.40 18.36
C LEU A 21 -24.55 -2.52 17.12
N PHE A 22 -24.20 -1.24 17.19
CA PHE A 22 -24.26 -0.33 16.05
C PHE A 22 -23.38 -0.82 14.88
N SER A 23 -22.15 -1.23 15.16
CA SER A 23 -21.26 -1.76 14.13
C SER A 23 -21.77 -3.07 13.52
N ALA A 24 -22.36 -3.95 14.34
CA ALA A 24 -22.95 -5.20 13.87
C ALA A 24 -24.18 -4.95 13.00
N ALA A 25 -25.05 -4.02 13.41
CA ALA A 25 -26.23 -3.62 12.63
C ALA A 25 -25.84 -2.98 11.29
N ALA A 26 -24.84 -2.10 11.27
CA ALA A 26 -24.34 -1.49 10.03
C ALA A 26 -23.74 -2.54 9.08
N LEU A 27 -22.98 -3.51 9.60
CA LEU A 27 -22.46 -4.61 8.80
C LEU A 27 -23.57 -5.52 8.27
N LEU A 28 -24.56 -5.83 9.10
CA LEU A 28 -25.72 -6.63 8.68
C LEU A 28 -26.51 -5.91 7.57
N PHE A 29 -26.77 -4.61 7.73
CA PHE A 29 -27.43 -3.80 6.72
C PHE A 29 -26.64 -3.79 5.40
N LEU A 30 -25.32 -3.63 5.46
CA LEU A 30 -24.46 -3.69 4.28
C LEU A 30 -24.51 -5.07 3.61
N CYS A 31 -24.52 -6.15 4.39
CA CYS A 31 -24.67 -7.51 3.88
C CYS A 31 -26.04 -7.71 3.20
N ILE A 32 -27.12 -7.24 3.81
CA ILE A 32 -28.47 -7.32 3.23
C ILE A 32 -28.52 -6.55 1.90
N LEU A 33 -28.00 -5.32 1.87
CA LEU A 33 -27.91 -4.53 0.63
C LEU A 33 -27.09 -5.25 -0.45
N ALA A 34 -25.94 -5.82 -0.10
CA ALA A 34 -25.11 -6.56 -1.04
C ALA A 34 -25.81 -7.83 -1.57
N LEU A 35 -26.66 -8.48 -0.78
CA LEU A 35 -27.45 -9.64 -1.19
C LEU A 35 -28.65 -9.23 -2.07
N MET A 36 -29.33 -8.13 -1.74
CA MET A 36 -30.43 -7.59 -2.54
C MET A 36 -29.94 -7.12 -3.91
N TYR A 37 -28.81 -6.42 -3.95
CA TYR A 37 -28.21 -5.87 -5.17
C TYR A 37 -27.01 -6.71 -5.62
N ARG A 38 -27.13 -8.04 -5.60
CA ARG A 38 -26.04 -8.98 -5.89
C ARG A 38 -25.40 -8.77 -7.27
N THR A 39 -26.19 -8.38 -8.27
CA THR A 39 -25.72 -8.14 -9.64
C THR A 39 -24.86 -6.88 -9.70
N ASP A 40 -25.28 -5.83 -9.01
CA ASP A 40 -24.51 -4.58 -8.90
C ASP A 40 -23.25 -4.79 -8.07
N ALA A 41 -23.34 -5.52 -6.97
CA ALA A 41 -22.17 -5.93 -6.19
C ALA A 41 -21.16 -6.69 -7.08
N ALA A 42 -21.62 -7.66 -7.88
CA ALA A 42 -20.77 -8.44 -8.77
C ALA A 42 -20.15 -7.60 -9.91
N THR A 43 -20.90 -6.65 -10.49
CA THR A 43 -20.36 -5.73 -11.50
C THR A 43 -19.33 -4.78 -10.90
N GLY A 44 -19.58 -4.26 -9.70
CA GLY A 44 -18.63 -3.43 -8.96
C GLY A 44 -17.35 -4.18 -8.59
N VAL A 45 -17.44 -5.45 -8.17
CA VAL A 45 -16.26 -6.32 -7.96
C VAL A 45 -15.48 -6.49 -9.26
N ARG A 46 -16.14 -6.82 -10.37
CA ARG A 46 -15.48 -6.99 -11.69
C ARG A 46 -14.79 -5.70 -12.13
N SER A 47 -15.45 -4.55 -11.99
CA SER A 47 -14.89 -3.24 -12.31
C SER A 47 -13.69 -2.90 -11.44
N GLY A 48 -13.77 -3.16 -10.14
CA GLY A 48 -12.66 -2.98 -9.20
C GLY A 48 -11.45 -3.85 -9.57
N ILE A 49 -11.67 -5.13 -9.87
CA ILE A 49 -10.60 -6.05 -10.30
C ILE A 49 -9.97 -5.58 -11.61
N TYR A 50 -10.79 -5.19 -12.58
CA TYR A 50 -10.31 -4.67 -13.87
C TYR A 50 -9.43 -3.43 -13.68
N THR A 51 -9.88 -2.48 -12.87
CA THR A 51 -9.12 -1.25 -12.54
C THR A 51 -7.81 -1.57 -11.84
N CYS A 52 -7.83 -2.54 -10.91
CA CYS A 52 -6.63 -2.98 -10.22
C CYS A 52 -5.60 -3.58 -11.19
N LEU A 53 -6.00 -4.52 -12.03
CA LEU A 53 -5.09 -5.26 -12.90
C LEU A 53 -4.59 -4.44 -14.11
N ASN A 54 -5.46 -3.63 -14.71
CA ASN A 54 -5.12 -2.89 -15.93
C ASN A 54 -4.56 -1.50 -15.66
N THR A 55 -4.82 -0.92 -14.49
CA THR A 55 -4.42 0.46 -14.19
C THR A 55 -3.51 0.54 -12.98
N LEU A 56 -3.97 0.09 -11.80
CA LEU A 56 -3.26 0.38 -10.55
C LEU A 56 -1.98 -0.45 -10.38
N VAL A 57 -2.03 -1.75 -10.63
CA VAL A 57 -0.86 -2.64 -10.45
C VAL A 57 0.28 -2.25 -11.40
N PRO A 58 0.07 -2.08 -12.72
CA PRO A 58 1.16 -1.68 -13.62
C PRO A 58 1.73 -0.30 -13.28
N ALA A 59 0.88 0.64 -12.87
CA ALA A 59 1.29 2.01 -12.60
C ALA A 59 1.97 2.19 -11.24
N LEU A 60 1.63 1.41 -10.21
CA LEU A 60 2.08 1.66 -8.82
C LEU A 60 3.07 0.62 -8.31
N PHE A 61 2.98 -0.64 -8.76
CA PHE A 61 3.82 -1.71 -8.21
C PHE A 61 5.33 -1.48 -8.37
N PRO A 62 5.85 -1.01 -9.53
CA PRO A 62 7.28 -0.72 -9.66
C PRO A 62 7.78 0.31 -8.65
N PHE A 63 6.99 1.36 -8.38
CA PHE A 63 7.35 2.40 -7.41
C PHE A 63 7.28 1.91 -5.97
N VAL A 64 6.24 1.13 -5.63
CA VAL A 64 6.11 0.52 -4.31
C VAL A 64 7.27 -0.45 -4.04
N LEU A 65 7.63 -1.28 -5.03
CA LEU A 65 8.74 -2.22 -4.92
C LEU A 65 10.07 -1.48 -4.72
N LEU A 66 10.34 -0.45 -5.52
CA LEU A 66 11.53 0.38 -5.40
C LEU A 66 11.59 1.08 -4.04
N ALA A 67 10.48 1.63 -3.57
CA ALA A 67 10.39 2.25 -2.26
C ALA A 67 10.69 1.25 -1.13
N CYS A 68 10.20 0.02 -1.22
CA CYS A 68 10.50 -1.06 -0.26
C CYS A 68 11.98 -1.46 -0.31
N LEU A 69 12.56 -1.64 -1.51
CA LEU A 69 13.98 -1.97 -1.69
C LEU A 69 14.89 -0.88 -1.11
N LEU A 70 14.60 0.38 -1.40
CA LEU A 70 15.41 1.50 -0.92
C LEU A 70 15.27 1.69 0.58
N SER A 71 14.05 1.69 1.11
CA SER A 71 13.80 1.89 2.54
C SER A 71 14.45 0.82 3.42
N GLY A 72 14.58 -0.41 2.91
CA GLY A 72 15.26 -1.53 3.57
C GLY A 72 16.78 -1.60 3.32
N SER A 73 17.37 -0.64 2.60
CA SER A 73 18.77 -0.68 2.21
C SER A 73 19.64 0.33 2.96
N ARG A 74 20.96 0.07 2.99
CA ARG A 74 21.95 1.06 3.45
C ARG A 74 22.03 2.28 2.52
N ALA A 75 21.58 2.14 1.26
CA ALA A 75 21.58 3.22 0.27
C ALA A 75 20.59 4.33 0.61
N ALA A 76 19.48 4.05 1.30
CA ALA A 76 18.56 5.08 1.76
C ALA A 76 19.22 6.08 2.71
N GLY A 77 20.10 5.60 3.59
CA GLY A 77 20.86 6.48 4.49
C GLY A 77 21.76 7.46 3.73
N LEU A 78 22.36 7.03 2.62
CA LEU A 78 23.20 7.89 1.78
C LEU A 78 22.37 8.85 0.92
N LEU A 79 21.33 8.32 0.27
CA LEU A 79 20.45 9.07 -0.64
C LEU A 79 19.76 10.24 0.06
N PHE A 80 19.28 9.98 1.28
CA PHE A 80 18.47 10.95 2.03
C PHE A 80 19.27 11.71 3.09
N ARG A 81 20.59 11.49 3.20
CA ARG A 81 21.48 12.27 4.10
C ARG A 81 21.37 13.78 3.87
N PRO A 82 21.31 14.30 2.63
CA PRO A 82 21.14 15.74 2.38
C PRO A 82 19.81 16.29 2.92
N LEU A 83 18.80 15.43 3.10
CA LEU A 83 17.49 15.81 3.62
C LEU A 83 17.45 15.84 5.16
N ALA A 84 18.48 15.30 5.84
CA ALA A 84 18.57 15.30 7.31
C ALA A 84 18.42 16.69 7.96
N PRO A 85 19.09 17.78 7.49
CA PRO A 85 18.89 19.11 8.09
C PRO A 85 17.45 19.60 7.91
N VAL A 86 16.84 19.37 6.75
CA VAL A 86 15.44 19.74 6.48
C VAL A 86 14.51 18.97 7.40
N LEU A 87 14.68 17.65 7.53
CA LEU A 87 13.87 16.84 8.44
C LEU A 87 13.99 17.29 9.89
N ARG A 88 15.21 17.55 10.36
CA ARG A 88 15.45 17.90 11.76
C ARG A 88 14.96 19.31 12.12
N HIS A 89 15.15 20.28 11.23
CA HIS A 89 14.85 21.69 11.54
C HIS A 89 13.47 22.12 11.06
N VAL A 90 13.04 21.65 9.88
CA VAL A 90 11.75 22.03 9.29
C VAL A 90 10.64 21.11 9.78
N PHE A 91 10.78 19.80 9.60
CA PHE A 91 9.74 18.83 9.96
C PHE A 91 9.83 18.30 11.40
N ARG A 92 10.93 18.64 12.10
CA ARG A 92 11.29 18.13 13.43
C ARG A 92 11.13 16.61 13.54
N LEU A 93 11.60 15.88 12.53
CA LEU A 93 11.58 14.41 12.48
C LEU A 93 13.00 13.85 12.40
N PRO A 94 13.21 12.62 12.89
CA PRO A 94 14.50 11.95 12.75
C PRO A 94 14.77 11.64 11.27
N PRO A 95 16.05 11.62 10.82
CA PRO A 95 16.41 11.38 9.42
C PRO A 95 15.86 10.07 8.83
N CYS A 96 15.57 9.08 9.67
CA CYS A 96 14.96 7.81 9.26
C CYS A 96 13.57 7.97 8.64
N ALA A 97 12.88 9.10 8.86
CA ALA A 97 11.57 9.39 8.26
C ALA A 97 11.64 9.84 6.80
N ALA A 98 12.82 10.18 6.27
CA ALA A 98 12.96 10.74 4.93
C ALA A 98 12.39 9.85 3.81
N PRO A 99 12.63 8.52 3.79
CA PRO A 99 12.03 7.63 2.80
C PRO A 99 10.50 7.66 2.85
N ALA A 100 9.89 7.74 4.03
CA ALA A 100 8.44 7.78 4.17
C ALA A 100 7.84 9.05 3.55
N ILE A 101 8.50 10.20 3.71
CA ILE A 101 8.07 11.47 3.12
C ILE A 101 8.23 11.42 1.60
N VAL A 102 9.43 11.10 1.11
CA VAL A 102 9.73 11.15 -0.33
C VAL A 102 8.88 10.13 -1.08
N PHE A 103 8.86 8.86 -0.67
CA PHE A 103 8.07 7.83 -1.33
C PHE A 103 6.57 7.99 -1.05
N GLY A 104 6.17 8.50 0.10
CA GLY A 104 4.76 8.77 0.38
C GLY A 104 4.16 9.85 -0.53
N LEU A 105 4.92 10.90 -0.80
CA LEU A 105 4.51 12.01 -1.65
C LEU A 105 4.65 11.72 -3.15
N THR A 106 5.49 10.76 -3.55
CA THR A 106 5.75 10.44 -4.97
C THR A 106 5.11 9.13 -5.44
N ALA A 107 5.17 8.08 -4.62
CA ALA A 107 4.64 6.75 -4.93
C ALA A 107 3.23 6.51 -4.38
N GLY A 108 2.72 7.41 -3.54
CA GLY A 108 1.32 7.46 -3.15
C GLY A 108 1.01 7.06 -1.71
N TYR A 109 -0.27 7.23 -1.35
CA TYR A 109 -0.80 7.10 0.00
C TYR A 109 -0.38 5.82 0.75
N PRO A 110 -0.48 4.61 0.16
CA PRO A 110 -0.13 3.39 0.91
C PRO A 110 1.36 3.32 1.22
N THR A 111 2.21 3.82 0.34
CA THR A 111 3.67 3.68 0.44
C THR A 111 4.21 4.42 1.65
N GLY A 112 3.88 5.71 1.79
CA GLY A 112 4.35 6.51 2.92
C GLY A 112 3.83 6.01 4.27
N ALA A 113 2.54 5.66 4.33
CA ALA A 113 1.92 5.11 5.54
C ALA A 113 2.54 3.77 5.97
N LYS A 114 2.83 2.89 5.00
CA LYS A 114 3.46 1.60 5.29
C LYS A 114 4.89 1.74 5.79
N ILE A 115 5.69 2.64 5.19
CA ILE A 115 7.06 2.92 5.67
C ILE A 115 6.98 3.53 7.08
N ALA A 116 6.06 4.47 7.32
CA ALA A 116 5.84 5.04 8.65
C ALA A 116 5.44 3.98 9.69
N ALA A 117 4.57 3.04 9.33
CA ALA A 117 4.18 1.91 10.17
C ALA A 117 5.39 1.02 10.50
N SER A 118 6.18 0.64 9.49
CA SER A 118 7.38 -0.20 9.69
C SER A 118 8.43 0.48 10.58
N LEU A 119 8.64 1.79 10.43
CA LEU A 119 9.56 2.55 11.29
C LEU A 119 9.03 2.66 12.72
N TYR A 120 7.72 2.79 12.90
CA TYR A 120 7.08 2.85 14.20
C TYR A 120 7.12 1.50 14.93
N ASP A 121 6.75 0.42 14.24
CA ASP A 121 6.82 -0.96 14.78
C ASP A 121 8.26 -1.36 15.12
N GLY A 122 9.24 -0.87 14.35
CA GLY A 122 10.66 -1.03 14.62
C GLY A 122 11.23 -0.12 15.73
N GLY A 123 10.40 0.66 16.43
CA GLY A 123 10.82 1.56 17.50
C GLY A 123 11.69 2.74 17.06
N ARG A 124 11.76 3.02 15.75
CA ARG A 124 12.58 4.10 15.17
C ARG A 124 11.88 5.45 15.14
N LEU A 125 10.56 5.45 15.29
CA LEU A 125 9.75 6.64 15.47
C LEU A 125 9.03 6.53 16.81
N THR A 126 9.02 7.62 17.57
CA THR A 126 8.10 7.77 18.69
C THR A 126 6.65 7.84 18.17
N ARG A 127 5.68 7.60 19.05
CA ARG A 127 4.25 7.73 18.72
C ARG A 127 3.91 9.11 18.17
N GLY A 128 4.46 10.18 18.75
CA GLY A 128 4.22 11.55 18.31
C GLY A 128 4.84 11.88 16.95
N GLU A 129 6.03 11.35 16.66
CA GLU A 129 6.68 11.50 15.35
C GLU A 129 5.93 10.74 14.25
N CYS A 130 5.53 9.49 14.52
CA CYS A 130 4.74 8.70 13.58
C CYS A 130 3.37 9.36 13.30
N ALA A 131 2.68 9.81 14.34
CA ALA A 131 1.41 10.54 14.20
C ALA A 131 1.56 11.77 13.30
N ARG A 132 2.58 12.60 13.54
CA ARG A 132 2.84 13.79 12.71
C ARG A 132 3.20 13.41 11.28
N LEU A 133 4.08 12.44 11.09
CA LEU A 133 4.52 11.97 9.78
C LEU A 133 3.32 11.53 8.92
N LEU A 134 2.39 10.74 9.48
CA LEU A 134 1.19 10.27 8.78
C LEU A 134 0.29 11.39 8.25
N CYS A 135 0.28 12.55 8.91
CA CYS A 135 -0.51 13.70 8.47
C CYS A 135 -0.02 14.31 7.16
N PHE A 136 1.22 14.03 6.73
CA PHE A 136 1.77 14.63 5.51
C PHE A 136 2.60 13.70 4.62
N CYS A 137 2.85 12.45 5.01
CA CYS A 137 3.48 11.47 4.13
C CYS A 137 2.47 10.69 3.27
N THR A 138 1.21 11.13 3.24
CA THR A 138 0.12 10.44 2.55
C THR A 138 -0.48 11.39 1.52
N ALA A 139 -0.21 11.13 0.24
CA ALA A 139 -0.64 11.95 -0.88
C ALA A 139 -0.83 11.04 -2.11
N PRO A 140 -1.54 11.45 -3.17
CA PRO A 140 -1.54 10.71 -4.41
C PRO A 140 -0.13 10.69 -5.00
N GLY A 141 0.26 9.56 -5.57
CA GLY A 141 1.52 9.47 -6.29
C GLY A 141 1.45 10.20 -7.63
N TYR A 142 2.62 10.49 -8.22
CA TYR A 142 2.72 11.13 -9.54
C TYR A 142 1.93 10.36 -10.61
N ALA A 143 2.11 9.04 -10.66
CA ALA A 143 1.43 8.18 -11.63
C ALA A 143 -0.11 8.26 -11.52
N PHE A 144 -0.64 8.46 -10.31
CA PHE A 144 -2.08 8.57 -10.10
C PHE A 144 -2.59 9.98 -10.38
N ALA A 145 -2.02 11.02 -9.74
CA ALA A 145 -2.52 12.39 -9.90
C ALA A 145 -2.20 12.99 -11.27
N ALA A 146 -0.94 12.92 -11.72
CA ALA A 146 -0.51 13.54 -12.96
C ALA A 146 -0.89 12.71 -14.18
N SER A 147 -0.50 11.43 -14.18
CA SER A 147 -0.69 10.58 -15.37
C SER A 147 -2.13 10.08 -15.49
N TYR A 148 -2.65 9.38 -14.48
CA TYR A 148 -3.99 8.79 -14.56
C TYR A 148 -5.10 9.84 -14.50
N THR A 149 -5.18 10.64 -13.45
CA THR A 149 -6.24 11.64 -13.32
C THR A 149 -6.08 12.76 -14.34
N GLY A 150 -4.88 13.33 -14.51
CA GLY A 150 -4.66 14.41 -15.48
C GLY A 150 -4.71 13.97 -16.94
N THR A 151 -3.74 13.16 -17.36
CA THR A 151 -3.54 12.84 -18.77
C THR A 151 -4.60 11.87 -19.30
N ILE A 152 -4.94 10.80 -18.56
CA ILE A 152 -5.85 9.76 -19.06
C ILE A 152 -7.31 10.19 -18.89
N LEU A 153 -7.70 10.64 -17.70
CA LEU A 153 -9.10 10.99 -17.42
C LEU A 153 -9.46 12.40 -17.89
N PHE A 154 -8.65 13.41 -17.56
CA PHE A 154 -8.91 14.81 -17.89
C PHE A 154 -8.32 15.25 -19.25
N GLY A 155 -7.61 14.36 -19.95
CA GLY A 155 -7.03 14.65 -21.27
C GLY A 155 -5.92 15.71 -21.27
N SER A 156 -5.40 16.11 -20.09
CA SER A 156 -4.44 17.22 -19.97
C SER A 156 -3.31 16.89 -19.00
N ALA A 157 -2.10 16.75 -19.54
CA ALA A 157 -0.88 16.56 -18.76
C ALA A 157 -0.58 17.78 -17.86
N HIS A 158 -0.92 18.99 -18.33
CA HIS A 158 -0.78 20.21 -17.55
C HIS A 158 -1.69 20.19 -16.31
N THR A 159 -2.99 19.90 -16.49
CA THR A 159 -3.95 19.76 -15.38
C THR A 159 -3.52 18.67 -14.40
N GLY A 160 -3.01 17.55 -14.91
CA GLY A 160 -2.41 16.49 -14.10
C GLY A 160 -1.24 16.97 -13.24
N LEU A 161 -0.31 17.70 -13.83
CA LEU A 161 0.83 18.25 -13.10
C LEU A 161 0.37 19.20 -11.99
N LEU A 162 -0.62 20.05 -12.27
CA LEU A 162 -1.22 20.93 -11.26
C LEU A 162 -1.86 20.14 -10.11
N PHE A 163 -2.59 19.06 -10.41
CA PHE A 163 -3.14 18.17 -9.37
C PHE A 163 -2.03 17.57 -8.50
N PHE A 164 -0.96 17.06 -9.12
CA PHE A 164 0.17 16.49 -8.40
C PHE A 164 0.87 17.53 -7.52
N LEU A 165 1.20 18.71 -8.06
CA LEU A 165 1.86 19.78 -7.31
C LEU A 165 0.99 20.30 -6.16
N ALA A 166 -0.31 20.47 -6.39
CA ALA A 166 -1.24 20.87 -5.34
C ALA A 166 -1.28 19.85 -4.20
N CYS A 167 -1.36 18.56 -4.55
CA CYS A 167 -1.37 17.47 -3.59
C CYS A 167 0.01 17.16 -2.98
N LEU A 168 1.09 17.71 -3.53
CA LEU A 168 2.44 17.68 -2.96
C LEU A 168 2.63 18.81 -1.95
N LEU A 169 2.21 20.03 -2.30
CA LEU A 169 2.38 21.22 -1.47
C LEU A 169 1.49 21.20 -0.23
N ALA A 170 0.22 20.81 -0.37
CA ALA A 170 -0.74 20.77 0.73
C ALA A 170 -0.25 19.97 1.97
N PRO A 171 0.15 18.70 1.84
CA PRO A 171 0.70 17.97 2.96
C PRO A 171 2.02 18.55 3.46
N LEU A 172 2.91 19.06 2.60
CA LEU A 172 4.14 19.70 3.07
C LEU A 172 3.85 20.91 3.98
N ILE A 173 2.89 21.76 3.60
CA ILE A 173 2.40 22.88 4.43
C ILE A 173 1.89 22.34 5.77
N THR A 174 1.04 21.32 5.77
CA THR A 174 0.56 20.65 6.99
C THR A 174 1.72 20.15 7.85
N GLY A 175 2.73 19.51 7.25
CA GLY A 175 3.91 19.01 7.92
C GLY A 175 4.72 20.10 8.61
N VAL A 176 4.96 21.23 7.93
CA VAL A 176 5.66 22.40 8.50
C VAL A 176 4.86 23.00 9.66
N CYS A 177 3.55 23.19 9.48
CA CYS A 177 2.67 23.74 10.51
C CYS A 177 2.66 22.87 11.78
N LEU A 178 2.51 21.55 11.62
CA LEU A 178 2.54 20.61 12.76
C LEU A 178 3.93 20.53 13.41
N ALA A 179 5.00 20.69 12.64
CA ALA A 179 6.36 20.66 13.16
C ALA A 179 6.70 21.87 14.04
N ARG A 180 6.11 23.05 13.79
CA ARG A 180 6.36 24.25 14.62
C ARG A 180 6.08 24.03 16.10
N PHE A 181 5.07 23.21 16.41
CA PHE A 181 4.64 22.88 17.77
C PHE A 181 5.28 21.60 18.33
N ALA A 182 6.10 20.90 17.54
CA ALA A 182 6.71 19.62 17.94
C ALA A 182 8.07 19.82 18.64
N PRO A 183 8.45 18.98 19.61
CA PRO A 183 9.82 18.99 20.11
C PRO A 183 10.80 18.59 19.00
N LYS A 184 12.04 19.09 19.07
CA LYS A 184 13.11 18.62 18.18
C LYS A 184 13.39 17.13 18.49
N PRO A 185 13.65 16.30 17.47
CA PRO A 185 13.98 14.90 17.70
C PRO A 185 15.29 14.80 18.48
N VAL A 186 15.35 13.85 19.41
CA VAL A 186 16.60 13.52 20.11
C VAL A 186 17.62 13.11 19.06
N LYS A 187 18.86 13.61 19.19
CA LYS A 187 19.94 13.25 18.28
C LYS A 187 20.30 11.79 18.54
N THR A 188 19.69 10.89 17.79
CA THR A 188 20.11 9.49 17.74
C THR A 188 21.33 9.39 16.83
N ASP A 189 22.38 8.73 17.30
CA ASP A 189 23.50 8.38 16.42
C ASP A 189 22.99 7.50 15.29
N ASP A 190 23.50 7.75 14.08
CA ASP A 190 23.11 7.16 12.79
C ASP A 190 23.36 5.64 12.67
N ALA A 191 23.33 4.88 13.78
CA ALA A 191 23.36 3.43 13.76
C ALA A 191 22.00 2.92 13.27
N VAL A 192 21.76 3.05 11.96
CA VAL A 192 20.80 2.25 11.21
C VAL A 192 21.19 0.79 11.45
N PRO A 193 20.41 -0.03 12.19
CA PRO A 193 20.71 -1.44 12.29
C PRO A 193 20.53 -2.02 10.89
N GLN A 194 21.65 -2.46 10.36
CA GLN A 194 21.82 -2.92 9.00
C GLN A 194 21.31 -4.35 8.88
N GLY A 195 20.19 -4.52 8.19
CA GLY A 195 20.01 -5.64 7.28
C GLY A 195 19.72 -5.02 5.93
N ALA A 196 20.45 -5.40 4.87
CA ALA A 196 19.85 -5.25 3.55
C ALA A 196 18.59 -6.11 3.62
N GLY A 197 17.41 -5.48 3.71
CA GLY A 197 16.17 -6.22 3.55
C GLY A 197 16.35 -7.04 2.29
N SER A 198 16.21 -8.37 2.39
CA SER A 198 16.42 -9.21 1.23
C SER A 198 15.50 -8.69 0.12
N VAL A 199 15.93 -8.75 -1.14
CA VAL A 199 15.06 -8.43 -2.27
C VAL A 199 13.73 -9.18 -2.14
N THR A 200 13.75 -10.39 -1.58
CA THR A 200 12.55 -11.18 -1.26
C THR A 200 11.62 -10.51 -0.24
N ASP A 201 12.15 -9.83 0.78
CA ASP A 201 11.35 -9.12 1.79
C ASP A 201 10.75 -7.84 1.22
N ALA A 202 11.49 -7.14 0.37
CA ALA A 202 10.99 -5.99 -0.35
C ALA A 202 9.88 -6.38 -1.34
N VAL A 203 10.06 -7.48 -2.09
CA VAL A 203 9.03 -8.04 -2.99
C VAL A 203 7.80 -8.46 -2.18
N ARG A 204 7.96 -9.23 -1.10
CA ARG A 204 6.85 -9.66 -0.22
C ARG A 204 6.11 -8.45 0.33
N SER A 205 6.84 -7.43 0.77
CA SER A 205 6.25 -6.18 1.27
C SER A 205 5.52 -5.42 0.18
N GLY A 206 6.09 -5.28 -1.01
CA GLY A 206 5.45 -4.62 -2.15
C GLY A 206 4.16 -5.32 -2.57
N VAL A 207 4.22 -6.65 -2.73
CA VAL A 207 3.04 -7.47 -3.08
C VAL A 207 1.96 -7.35 -2.01
N SER A 208 2.32 -7.45 -0.73
CA SER A 208 1.35 -7.30 0.37
C SER A 208 0.68 -5.91 0.37
N ALA A 209 1.43 -4.84 0.10
CA ALA A 209 0.85 -3.50 -0.02
C ALA A 209 -0.11 -3.40 -1.21
N MET A 210 0.26 -4.00 -2.35
CA MET A 210 -0.52 -3.97 -3.58
C MET A 210 -1.82 -4.78 -3.46
N VAL A 211 -1.76 -5.98 -2.89
CA VAL A 211 -2.94 -6.80 -2.61
C VAL A 211 -3.88 -6.09 -1.63
N SER A 212 -3.33 -5.45 -0.59
CA SER A 212 -4.12 -4.64 0.33
C SER A 212 -4.81 -3.49 -0.39
N MET A 213 -4.10 -2.77 -1.26
CA MET A 213 -4.68 -1.68 -2.09
C MET A 213 -5.81 -2.17 -2.98
N CYS A 214 -5.56 -3.22 -3.74
CA CYS A 214 -6.54 -3.78 -4.65
C CYS A 214 -7.76 -4.31 -3.89
N GLY A 215 -7.55 -4.94 -2.73
CA GLY A 215 -8.64 -5.44 -1.89
C GLY A 215 -9.59 -4.33 -1.43
N PHE A 216 -9.05 -3.21 -0.95
CA PHE A 216 -9.89 -2.07 -0.57
C PHE A 216 -10.59 -1.44 -1.79
N VAL A 217 -9.89 -1.26 -2.91
CA VAL A 217 -10.50 -0.73 -4.14
C VAL A 217 -11.67 -1.62 -4.59
N VAL A 218 -11.49 -2.94 -4.65
CA VAL A 218 -12.55 -3.89 -5.05
C VAL A 218 -13.77 -3.81 -4.13
N VAL A 219 -13.56 -3.78 -2.81
CA VAL A 219 -14.66 -3.65 -1.83
C VAL A 219 -15.41 -2.35 -2.02
N PHE A 220 -14.70 -1.23 -2.21
CA PHE A 220 -15.33 0.07 -2.38
C PHE A 220 -15.98 0.25 -3.76
N SER A 221 -15.46 -0.37 -4.82
CA SER A 221 -16.13 -0.44 -6.12
C SER A 221 -17.43 -1.23 -6.05
N ALA A 222 -17.45 -2.35 -5.32
CA ALA A 222 -18.67 -3.12 -5.06
C ALA A 222 -19.69 -2.32 -4.24
N LEU A 223 -19.23 -1.65 -3.18
CA LEU A 223 -20.06 -0.77 -2.36
C LEU A 223 -20.69 0.34 -3.20
N LEU A 224 -19.90 1.04 -4.01
CA LEU A 224 -20.39 2.11 -4.89
C LEU A 224 -21.44 1.60 -5.87
N ALA A 225 -21.22 0.43 -6.49
CA ALA A 225 -22.19 -0.17 -7.40
C ALA A 225 -23.52 -0.50 -6.70
N VAL A 226 -23.47 -1.07 -5.49
CA VAL A 226 -24.66 -1.33 -4.66
C VAL A 226 -25.36 -0.03 -4.25
N LEU A 227 -24.60 1.02 -3.92
CA LEU A 227 -25.16 2.34 -3.61
C LEU A 227 -25.89 2.96 -4.81
N HIS A 228 -25.36 2.79 -6.02
CA HIS A 228 -26.01 3.21 -7.25
C HIS A 228 -27.28 2.40 -7.55
N GLY A 229 -27.21 1.07 -7.45
CA GLY A 229 -28.35 0.18 -7.69
C GLY A 229 -29.49 0.38 -6.68
N SER A 230 -29.16 0.69 -5.43
CA SER A 230 -30.14 0.95 -4.37
C SER A 230 -30.80 2.32 -4.39
N GLY A 231 -30.36 3.25 -5.25
CA GLY A 231 -30.83 4.63 -5.22
C GLY A 231 -30.26 5.48 -4.07
N LEU A 232 -29.47 4.87 -3.17
CA LEU A 232 -28.88 5.57 -2.02
C LEU A 232 -27.83 6.58 -2.48
N PHE A 233 -27.06 6.28 -3.53
CA PHE A 233 -26.11 7.23 -4.12
C PHE A 233 -26.81 8.52 -4.58
N GLN A 234 -27.93 8.38 -5.28
CA GLN A 234 -28.73 9.48 -5.82
C GLN A 234 -29.37 10.27 -4.68
N THR A 235 -29.83 9.58 -3.63
CA THR A 235 -30.37 10.23 -2.42
C THR A 235 -29.29 11.06 -1.72
N LEU A 236 -28.10 10.50 -1.49
CA LEU A 236 -26.97 11.22 -0.88
C LEU A 236 -26.53 12.41 -1.73
N THR A 237 -26.45 12.22 -3.06
CA THR A 237 -26.13 13.27 -4.02
C THR A 237 -27.16 14.40 -3.96
N GLY A 238 -28.46 14.06 -3.96
CA GLY A 238 -29.54 15.04 -3.88
C GLY A 238 -29.54 15.81 -2.55
N LEU A 239 -29.27 15.14 -1.42
CA LEU A 239 -29.13 15.79 -0.12
C LEU A 239 -27.95 16.76 -0.10
N LEU A 240 -26.80 16.36 -0.66
CA LEU A 240 -25.62 17.21 -0.71
C LEU A 240 -25.78 18.38 -1.70
N ALA A 241 -26.52 18.18 -2.79
CA ALA A 241 -26.86 19.24 -3.74
C ALA A 241 -27.72 20.35 -3.09
N ARG A 242 -28.58 19.99 -2.11
CA ARG A 242 -29.34 20.99 -1.31
C ARG A 242 -28.45 21.89 -0.47
N CYS A 243 -27.19 21.51 -0.23
CA CYS A 243 -26.20 22.35 0.45
C CYS A 243 -25.50 23.35 -0.51
N GLY A 244 -25.98 23.49 -1.75
CA GLY A 244 -25.46 24.47 -2.71
C GLY A 244 -24.42 23.93 -3.70
N LEU A 245 -24.21 22.60 -3.76
CA LEU A 245 -23.40 21.96 -4.80
C LEU A 245 -24.25 21.68 -6.03
N THR A 246 -23.64 21.75 -7.22
CA THR A 246 -24.28 21.20 -8.43
C THR A 246 -24.45 19.70 -8.27
N VAL A 247 -25.43 19.10 -8.95
CA VAL A 247 -25.65 17.65 -8.90
C VAL A 247 -24.38 16.85 -9.31
N PRO A 248 -23.64 17.24 -10.38
CA PRO A 248 -22.35 16.64 -10.70
C PRO A 248 -21.30 16.76 -9.58
N ASP A 249 -21.13 17.94 -9.00
CA ASP A 249 -20.13 18.16 -7.94
C ASP A 249 -20.50 17.38 -6.67
N ALA A 250 -21.79 17.31 -6.34
CA ALA A 250 -22.30 16.51 -5.23
C ALA A 250 -22.04 15.01 -5.45
N GLY A 251 -22.28 14.52 -6.67
CA GLY A 251 -21.98 13.13 -7.04
C GLY A 251 -20.50 12.82 -6.94
N ALA A 252 -19.64 13.68 -7.47
CA ALA A 252 -18.19 13.56 -7.34
C ALA A 252 -17.74 13.59 -5.87
N ALA A 253 -18.31 14.46 -5.02
CA ALA A 253 -17.99 14.53 -3.60
C ALA A 253 -18.34 13.23 -2.86
N VAL A 254 -19.51 12.63 -3.13
CA VAL A 254 -19.90 11.32 -2.58
C VAL A 254 -18.94 10.23 -3.05
N SER A 255 -18.61 10.20 -4.34
CA SER A 255 -17.65 9.24 -4.90
C SER A 255 -16.26 9.41 -4.28
N PHE A 256 -15.69 10.61 -4.24
CA PHE A 256 -14.38 10.89 -3.63
C PHE A 256 -14.34 10.56 -2.14
N PHE A 257 -15.44 10.78 -1.43
CA PHE A 257 -15.54 10.42 -0.02
C PHE A 257 -15.35 8.91 0.18
N LEU A 258 -15.89 8.08 -0.70
CA LEU A 258 -15.78 6.62 -0.61
C LEU A 258 -14.48 6.10 -1.24
N GLU A 259 -14.25 6.41 -2.51
CA GLU A 259 -13.17 5.86 -3.32
C GLU A 259 -12.68 6.88 -4.37
N VAL A 260 -11.38 7.17 -4.35
CA VAL A 260 -10.80 8.29 -5.09
C VAL A 260 -10.78 8.03 -6.61
N THR A 261 -10.59 6.79 -7.05
CA THR A 261 -10.57 6.42 -8.47
C THR A 261 -11.93 6.63 -9.13
N ALA A 262 -13.01 6.26 -8.43
CA ALA A 262 -14.39 6.49 -8.82
C ALA A 262 -14.72 7.98 -8.79
N GLY A 263 -14.28 8.71 -7.77
CA GLY A 263 -14.43 10.17 -7.71
C GLY A 263 -13.75 10.88 -8.88
N ALA A 264 -12.52 10.47 -9.23
CA ALA A 264 -11.79 11.01 -10.37
C ALA A 264 -12.49 10.69 -11.70
N THR A 265 -12.95 9.44 -11.88
CA THR A 265 -13.69 9.02 -13.08
C THR A 265 -15.02 9.79 -13.22
N HIS A 266 -15.78 9.92 -12.13
CA HIS A 266 -17.02 10.69 -12.10
C HIS A 266 -16.76 12.15 -12.49
N SER A 267 -15.70 12.74 -11.94
CA SER A 267 -15.33 14.14 -12.19
C SER A 267 -14.91 14.38 -13.63
N ALA A 268 -14.18 13.44 -14.22
CA ALA A 268 -13.79 13.51 -15.62
C ALA A 268 -15.00 13.37 -16.56
N TYR A 269 -15.93 12.46 -16.26
CA TYR A 269 -17.12 12.24 -17.07
C TYR A 269 -18.09 13.42 -17.03
N TRP A 270 -18.30 14.02 -15.85
CA TRP A 270 -19.24 15.13 -15.67
C TRP A 270 -18.60 16.52 -15.67
N HIS A 271 -17.29 16.60 -15.97
CA HIS A 271 -16.52 17.86 -16.00
C HIS A 271 -16.69 18.71 -14.74
N THR A 272 -16.60 18.08 -13.56
CA THR A 272 -16.73 18.78 -12.27
C THR A 272 -15.57 19.74 -12.02
N ALA A 273 -15.73 20.64 -11.04
CA ALA A 273 -14.73 21.64 -10.73
C ALA A 273 -13.35 20.99 -10.44
N PRO A 274 -12.26 21.36 -11.14
CA PRO A 274 -10.94 20.76 -10.90
C PRO A 274 -10.43 20.96 -9.46
N ALA A 275 -10.84 22.04 -8.79
CA ALA A 275 -10.54 22.23 -7.37
C ALA A 275 -11.18 21.16 -6.47
N LEU A 276 -12.36 20.62 -6.82
CA LEU A 276 -12.99 19.50 -6.13
C LEU A 276 -12.21 18.20 -6.33
N VAL A 277 -11.65 18.00 -7.53
CA VAL A 277 -10.75 16.86 -7.80
C VAL A 277 -9.50 16.96 -6.94
N ALA A 278 -8.84 18.12 -6.92
CA ALA A 278 -7.70 18.37 -6.06
C ALA A 278 -8.05 18.15 -4.57
N PHE A 279 -9.25 18.58 -4.13
CA PHE A 279 -9.76 18.29 -2.80
C PHE A 279 -9.88 16.79 -2.53
N GLY A 280 -10.55 16.05 -3.41
CA GLY A 280 -10.78 14.61 -3.26
C GLY A 280 -9.49 13.80 -3.25
N LEU A 281 -8.53 14.17 -4.10
CA LEU A 281 -7.17 13.65 -4.10
C LEU A 281 -6.44 14.01 -2.78
N GLY A 282 -6.48 15.26 -2.33
CA GLY A 282 -5.83 15.66 -1.08
C GLY A 282 -6.44 14.99 0.16
N PHE A 283 -7.75 14.82 0.21
CA PHE A 283 -8.47 14.14 1.29
C PHE A 283 -8.07 12.67 1.36
N GLY A 284 -8.23 11.96 0.24
CA GLY A 284 -8.11 10.51 0.16
C GLY A 284 -9.31 9.84 0.82
N GLY A 285 -10.20 9.22 0.06
CA GLY A 285 -11.47 8.66 0.55
C GLY A 285 -11.33 7.60 1.66
N VAL A 286 -12.48 7.19 2.22
CA VAL A 286 -12.59 6.18 3.29
C VAL A 286 -11.84 4.90 2.93
N CYS A 287 -11.86 4.48 1.66
CA CYS A 287 -11.07 3.38 1.11
C CYS A 287 -9.58 3.45 1.53
N ILE A 288 -8.93 4.59 1.27
CA ILE A 288 -7.51 4.82 1.56
C ILE A 288 -7.28 4.93 3.08
N HIS A 289 -8.19 5.57 3.80
CA HIS A 289 -8.09 5.67 5.26
C HIS A 289 -8.12 4.30 5.95
N MET A 290 -9.06 3.44 5.55
CA MET A 290 -9.14 2.06 6.06
C MET A 290 -7.89 1.26 5.70
N GLN A 291 -7.37 1.45 4.49
CA GLN A 291 -6.11 0.85 4.07
C GLN A 291 -4.95 1.26 4.99
N ILE A 292 -4.80 2.55 5.24
CA ILE A 292 -3.74 3.09 6.10
C ILE A 292 -3.89 2.57 7.53
N PHE A 293 -5.10 2.54 8.07
CA PHE A 293 -5.35 1.99 9.41
C PHE A 293 -4.99 0.51 9.51
N SER A 294 -5.14 -0.26 8.43
CA SER A 294 -4.81 -1.69 8.42
C SER A 294 -3.32 -1.99 8.60
N PHE A 295 -2.44 -1.02 8.29
CA PHE A 295 -1.00 -1.17 8.52
C PHE A 295 -0.60 -1.09 10.00
N PHE A 296 -1.45 -0.51 10.87
CA PHE A 296 -1.14 -0.30 12.28
C PHE A 296 -1.86 -1.30 13.19
N ARG A 297 -1.46 -2.58 13.15
CA ARG A 297 -2.07 -3.66 13.93
C ARG A 297 -1.90 -3.49 15.44
N GLY A 298 -0.77 -2.94 15.89
CA GLY A 298 -0.47 -2.64 17.30
C GLY A 298 -1.17 -1.41 17.86
N GLY A 299 -2.03 -0.75 17.07
CA GLY A 299 -2.74 0.46 17.43
C GLY A 299 -2.26 1.68 16.64
N PHE A 300 -3.21 2.47 16.16
CA PHE A 300 -2.93 3.67 15.39
C PHE A 300 -2.27 4.74 16.29
N PRO A 301 -1.20 5.41 15.84
CA PRO A 301 -0.38 6.27 16.71
C PRO A 301 -1.09 7.55 17.17
N MET A 302 -2.26 7.88 16.61
CA MET A 302 -3.08 9.03 17.01
C MET A 302 -4.57 8.68 17.07
N ARG A 303 -5.41 9.63 17.50
CA ARG A 303 -6.86 9.48 17.42
C ARG A 303 -7.28 9.47 15.94
N ARG A 304 -8.13 8.52 15.55
CA ARG A 304 -8.60 8.40 14.16
C ARG A 304 -9.30 9.66 13.67
N THR A 305 -10.09 10.31 14.53
CA THR A 305 -10.75 11.59 14.21
C THR A 305 -9.74 12.70 13.92
N ALA A 306 -8.68 12.82 14.72
CA ALA A 306 -7.62 13.82 14.49
C ALA A 306 -6.90 13.58 13.15
N TYR A 307 -6.67 12.31 12.79
CA TYR A 307 -6.14 11.98 11.46
C TYR A 307 -7.13 12.36 10.35
N LEU A 308 -8.40 11.99 10.45
CA LEU A 308 -9.39 12.34 9.43
C LEU A 308 -9.53 13.87 9.27
N LEU A 309 -9.44 14.63 10.35
CA LEU A 309 -9.42 16.10 10.31
C LEU A 309 -8.16 16.64 9.62
N SER A 310 -6.99 16.05 9.85
CA SER A 310 -5.78 16.45 9.12
C SER A 310 -5.87 16.11 7.64
N ARG A 311 -6.56 15.02 7.27
CA ARG A 311 -6.86 14.67 5.88
C ARG A 311 -7.85 15.64 5.23
N LEU A 312 -8.89 16.05 5.96
CA LEU A 312 -9.81 17.10 5.50
C LEU A 312 -9.06 18.41 5.24
N LEU A 313 -8.18 18.81 6.16
CA LEU A 313 -7.34 19.99 5.99
C LEU A 313 -6.43 19.87 4.76
N ASN A 314 -5.80 18.70 4.53
CA ASN A 314 -5.00 18.47 3.33
C ASN A 314 -5.83 18.55 2.04
N GLY A 315 -7.08 18.07 2.05
CA GLY A 315 -8.00 18.24 0.92
C GLY A 315 -8.28 19.71 0.64
N LEU A 316 -8.64 20.49 1.67
CA LEU A 316 -8.91 21.93 1.53
C LEU A 316 -7.67 22.69 1.04
N LEU A 317 -6.50 22.38 1.61
CA LEU A 317 -5.23 22.96 1.18
C LEU A 317 -4.87 22.56 -0.24
N ALA A 318 -5.15 21.33 -0.67
CA ALA A 318 -4.90 20.89 -2.04
C ALA A 318 -5.79 21.64 -3.03
N ALA A 319 -7.07 21.85 -2.72
CA ALA A 319 -7.96 22.69 -3.54
C ALA A 319 -7.46 24.14 -3.63
N ALA A 320 -7.03 24.72 -2.51
CA ALA A 320 -6.47 26.08 -2.47
C ALA A 320 -5.16 26.18 -3.27
N CYS A 321 -4.24 25.23 -3.09
CA CYS A 321 -2.99 25.16 -3.83
C CYS A 321 -3.25 24.99 -5.33
N TYR A 322 -4.21 24.16 -5.72
CA TYR A 322 -4.60 24.00 -7.11
C TYR A 322 -5.10 25.31 -7.71
N ARG A 323 -6.02 26.02 -7.02
CA ARG A 323 -6.52 27.33 -7.50
C ARG A 323 -5.39 28.35 -7.66
N ALA A 324 -4.48 28.42 -6.68
CA ALA A 324 -3.33 29.31 -6.76
C ALA A 324 -2.42 28.95 -7.93
N LEU A 325 -2.08 27.67 -8.10
CA LEU A 325 -1.25 27.21 -9.20
C LEU A 325 -1.91 27.44 -10.57
N ALA A 326 -3.21 27.17 -10.70
CA ALA A 326 -3.95 27.41 -11.94
C ALA A 326 -4.06 28.90 -12.28
N PHE A 327 -4.05 29.79 -11.28
CA PHE A 327 -4.00 31.24 -11.48
C PHE A 327 -2.63 31.71 -12.01
N PHE A 328 -1.53 31.20 -11.46
CA PHE A 328 -0.18 31.58 -11.89
C PHE A 328 0.29 30.86 -13.17
N PHE A 329 -0.21 29.65 -13.39
CA PHE A 329 0.09 28.81 -14.54
C PHE A 329 -1.23 28.43 -15.21
N PRO A 330 -1.92 29.37 -15.88
CA PRO A 330 -3.11 29.05 -16.65
C PRO A 330 -2.75 28.10 -17.78
N ALA A 331 -3.62 27.13 -18.06
CA ALA A 331 -3.42 26.26 -19.21
C ALA A 331 -3.45 27.13 -20.47
N ALA A 332 -2.36 27.12 -21.26
CA ALA A 332 -2.44 27.63 -22.62
C ALA A 332 -3.46 26.78 -23.37
N GLU A 333 -4.40 27.41 -24.08
CA GLU A 333 -5.29 26.72 -25.01
C GLU A 333 -4.45 26.14 -26.16
N SER A 334 -3.77 25.03 -25.92
CA SER A 334 -3.02 24.30 -26.94
C SER A 334 -3.80 23.05 -27.31
N ALA A 335 -4.45 23.14 -28.47
CA ALA A 335 -4.96 22.10 -29.35
C ALA A 335 -4.99 20.67 -28.76
N ALA A 336 -6.21 20.18 -28.53
CA ALA A 336 -6.49 18.77 -28.35
C ALA A 336 -5.89 17.97 -29.53
N ALA A 337 -4.69 17.41 -29.35
CA ALA A 337 -4.25 16.33 -30.20
C ALA A 337 -5.10 15.10 -29.83
N ALA A 338 -6.04 14.74 -30.68
CA ALA A 338 -6.77 13.47 -30.60
C ALA A 338 -5.77 12.31 -30.76
N GLY A 339 -5.77 11.39 -29.81
CA GLY A 339 -4.90 10.21 -29.84
C GLY A 339 -5.25 9.32 -28.65
N GLU A 340 -5.07 8.02 -28.86
CA GLU A 340 -5.53 6.96 -27.95
C GLU A 340 -5.04 7.17 -26.50
N PRO A 341 -5.95 7.22 -25.49
CA PRO A 341 -5.60 7.43 -24.08
C PRO A 341 -4.60 6.41 -23.54
N LEU A 342 -4.64 5.17 -24.05
CA LEU A 342 -3.79 4.05 -23.61
C LEU A 342 -2.33 4.21 -24.07
N ALA A 343 -2.10 4.83 -25.23
CA ALA A 343 -0.76 5.10 -25.76
C ALA A 343 -0.08 6.30 -25.07
N ARG A 344 -0.85 7.29 -24.61
CA ARG A 344 -0.31 8.40 -23.78
C ARG A 344 -0.03 7.98 -22.35
N ALA A 345 -0.82 7.08 -21.78
CA ALA A 345 -0.57 6.52 -20.46
C ALA A 345 0.79 5.80 -20.39
N SER A 346 1.09 5.00 -21.41
CA SER A 346 2.36 4.26 -21.54
C SER A 346 3.54 5.17 -21.90
N ALA A 347 3.33 6.30 -22.58
CA ALA A 347 4.39 7.26 -22.91
C ALA A 347 4.67 8.30 -21.80
N ALA A 348 3.63 8.81 -21.12
CA ALA A 348 3.77 9.84 -20.08
C ALA A 348 4.17 9.26 -18.71
N GLY A 349 3.85 7.99 -18.45
CA GLY A 349 4.36 7.25 -17.29
C GLY A 349 5.79 6.73 -17.46
N SER A 350 6.39 6.79 -18.66
CA SER A 350 7.61 6.02 -18.98
C SER A 350 8.87 6.83 -19.26
N THR A 351 8.85 8.16 -19.26
CA THR A 351 10.10 8.93 -19.43
C THR A 351 10.57 9.53 -18.12
N ALA A 352 9.79 10.40 -17.48
CA ALA A 352 10.19 11.01 -16.21
C ALA A 352 10.23 9.99 -15.06
N ALA A 353 9.22 9.11 -14.99
CA ALA A 353 9.15 8.10 -13.95
C ALA A 353 10.16 6.97 -14.18
N SER A 354 10.39 6.55 -15.44
CA SER A 354 11.47 5.62 -15.77
C SER A 354 12.85 6.23 -15.62
N ALA A 355 13.04 7.53 -15.91
CA ALA A 355 14.30 8.24 -15.67
C ALA A 355 14.57 8.38 -14.17
N ALA A 356 13.55 8.65 -13.35
CA ALA A 356 13.66 8.64 -11.90
C ALA A 356 13.96 7.22 -11.36
N LEU A 357 13.30 6.18 -11.90
CA LEU A 357 13.58 4.77 -11.60
C LEU A 357 14.99 4.36 -12.04
N LEU A 358 15.45 4.79 -13.21
CA LEU A 358 16.80 4.56 -13.74
C LEU A 358 17.85 5.30 -12.90
N ALA A 359 17.60 6.56 -12.55
CA ALA A 359 18.48 7.32 -11.67
C ALA A 359 18.56 6.68 -10.28
N LEU A 360 17.43 6.24 -9.70
CA LEU A 360 17.41 5.53 -8.43
C LEU A 360 18.06 4.14 -8.52
N SER A 361 17.88 3.40 -9.61
CA SER A 361 18.49 2.08 -9.79
C SER A 361 19.99 2.18 -10.03
N VAL A 362 20.46 3.14 -10.84
CA VAL A 362 21.88 3.47 -11.01
C VAL A 362 22.49 3.94 -9.69
N PHE A 363 21.81 4.79 -8.93
CA PHE A 363 22.25 5.19 -7.60
C PHE A 363 22.34 3.99 -6.64
N PHE A 364 21.33 3.12 -6.64
CA PHE A 364 21.32 1.93 -5.80
C PHE A 364 22.48 0.99 -6.12
N LEU A 365 22.68 0.69 -7.41
CA LEU A 365 23.78 -0.16 -7.88
C LEU A 365 25.14 0.46 -7.54
N THR A 366 25.32 1.76 -7.78
CA THR A 366 26.58 2.45 -7.45
C THR A 366 26.83 2.54 -5.94
N ALA A 367 25.79 2.76 -5.12
CA ALA A 367 25.90 2.77 -3.66
C ALA A 367 26.20 1.38 -3.08
N CYS A 368 25.67 0.32 -3.69
CA CYS A 368 25.98 -1.07 -3.35
C CYS A 368 27.41 -1.46 -3.77
N VAL A 369 27.87 -1.05 -4.97
CA VAL A 369 29.20 -1.38 -5.52
C VAL A 369 30.32 -0.62 -4.82
N LYS A 370 30.16 0.70 -4.58
CA LYS A 370 31.21 1.57 -4.01
C LYS A 370 31.60 1.23 -2.55
N LYS A 371 30.87 0.33 -1.90
CA LYS A 371 31.18 -0.21 -0.56
C LYS A 371 31.31 -1.74 -0.52
N GLY A 372 31.13 -2.42 -1.65
CA GLY A 372 31.48 -3.83 -1.84
C GLY A 372 32.94 -4.04 -2.22
N SER A 373 33.64 -2.98 -2.67
CA SER A 373 35.09 -2.95 -2.82
C SER A 373 35.72 -2.29 -1.59
N LEU A 374 36.60 -3.01 -0.90
CA LEU A 374 37.35 -2.67 0.32
C LEU A 374 36.72 -3.13 1.64
N GLU A 375 36.61 -4.45 1.80
CA GLU A 375 37.23 -5.14 2.94
C GLU A 375 37.78 -6.46 2.38
N PRO A 376 39.10 -6.64 2.21
CA PRO A 376 39.63 -7.98 1.95
C PRO A 376 39.22 -8.86 3.12
N PHE A 377 38.64 -10.02 2.82
CA PHE A 377 38.34 -11.05 3.79
C PHE A 377 39.62 -11.36 4.60
N LYS A 378 39.73 -10.79 5.81
CA LYS A 378 40.79 -11.15 6.76
C LYS A 378 40.51 -12.56 7.24
N ALA A 379 41.05 -13.54 6.53
CA ALA A 379 41.31 -14.85 7.07
C ALA A 379 42.23 -14.67 8.30
N GLY A 380 41.82 -15.23 9.44
CA GLY A 380 42.66 -15.30 10.63
C GLY A 380 42.23 -14.38 11.77
N ARG A 381 41.23 -14.83 12.54
CA ARG A 381 41.26 -14.61 13.99
C ARG A 381 41.09 -15.99 14.63
N ALA A 382 42.18 -16.46 15.26
CA ALA A 382 42.27 -17.76 15.87
C ALA A 382 41.10 -18.01 16.84
N LEU A 383 40.45 -19.16 16.72
CA LEU A 383 39.51 -19.63 17.73
C LEU A 383 40.23 -19.74 19.08
N PRO A 384 39.61 -19.34 20.20
CA PRO A 384 40.13 -19.68 21.51
C PRO A 384 40.12 -21.21 21.66
N ARG A 385 41.27 -21.79 22.05
CA ARG A 385 41.38 -23.21 22.39
C ARG A 385 40.42 -23.51 23.54
N LEU A 386 39.43 -24.36 23.29
CA LEU A 386 38.58 -24.95 24.33
C LEU A 386 39.44 -25.89 25.20
N PRO A 387 39.32 -25.84 26.54
CA PRO A 387 40.00 -26.80 27.39
C PRO A 387 39.35 -28.17 27.24
N ARG A 388 40.17 -29.19 26.97
CA ARG A 388 39.79 -30.60 27.11
C ARG A 388 39.69 -30.90 28.60
N HIS A 389 38.54 -31.37 29.07
CA HIS A 389 38.41 -32.49 30.02
C HIS A 389 36.94 -32.86 30.19
N GLY A 390 36.67 -34.17 30.23
CA GLY A 390 35.33 -34.75 30.18
C GLY A 390 34.57 -34.69 31.50
N ALA A 391 33.27 -34.41 31.40
CA ALA A 391 32.22 -34.85 32.32
C ALA A 391 30.86 -34.70 31.58
N PRO A 392 29.94 -35.68 31.66
CA PRO A 392 28.66 -35.59 30.97
C PRO A 392 27.69 -34.68 31.73
N ILE A 393 27.31 -33.54 31.14
CA ILE A 393 26.26 -32.66 31.68
C ILE A 393 24.91 -33.14 31.13
N ARG A 394 24.06 -33.64 32.04
CA ARG A 394 22.64 -33.97 31.79
C ARG A 394 21.86 -32.69 31.50
N PHE A 395 21.18 -32.63 30.36
CA PHE A 395 20.10 -31.67 30.12
C PHE A 395 18.75 -32.33 30.45
N THR A 396 18.11 -31.87 31.52
CA THR A 396 16.72 -32.18 31.83
C THR A 396 15.81 -31.16 31.14
N ASN A 397 15.20 -31.53 30.02
CA ASN A 397 14.07 -30.80 29.46
C ASN A 397 12.78 -31.51 29.90
N SER A 398 12.13 -30.99 30.94
CA SER A 398 10.68 -31.20 31.11
C SER A 398 9.97 -30.26 30.13
N TRP A 399 8.77 -30.64 29.66
CA TRP A 399 7.91 -29.93 28.69
C TRP A 399 7.90 -30.42 27.24
N TRP A 400 8.03 -31.73 26.98
CA TRP A 400 7.35 -32.37 25.84
C TRP A 400 6.97 -33.82 26.22
N LYS A 401 5.84 -34.00 26.92
CA LYS A 401 5.19 -35.31 27.14
C LYS A 401 3.72 -35.22 26.76
N SER A 402 3.41 -35.27 25.47
CA SER A 402 2.07 -35.62 24.99
C SER A 402 2.05 -36.16 23.55
N VAL A 403 2.98 -37.04 23.16
CA VAL A 403 2.79 -37.91 21.98
C VAL A 403 3.53 -39.23 22.24
N PRO A 404 2.87 -40.40 22.17
CA PRO A 404 3.55 -41.69 22.29
C PRO A 404 4.50 -41.91 21.11
N GLN A 405 5.73 -42.32 21.45
CA GLN A 405 6.70 -42.86 20.52
C GLN A 405 6.23 -44.22 20.00
N ASN A 406 6.40 -44.47 18.70
CA ASN A 406 6.81 -45.79 18.23
C ASN A 406 7.51 -45.66 16.86
N GLY A 407 8.67 -46.30 16.74
CA GLY A 407 9.28 -46.65 15.46
C GLY A 407 10.46 -45.79 15.02
N THR A 408 11.62 -46.11 15.58
CA THR A 408 12.98 -45.80 15.10
C THR A 408 13.15 -45.97 13.58
N MET A 409 13.88 -45.07 12.92
CA MET A 409 15.11 -45.42 12.20
C MET A 409 15.93 -44.19 11.78
N ASP A 410 17.23 -44.36 11.97
CA ASP A 410 18.36 -43.48 11.70
C ASP A 410 18.63 -43.36 10.20
N VAL A 411 18.93 -42.15 9.69
CA VAL A 411 19.47 -41.98 8.33
C VAL A 411 20.64 -41.00 8.39
N SER A 412 21.83 -41.58 8.49
CA SER A 412 23.10 -40.98 8.08
C SER A 412 23.04 -40.56 6.60
N LEU A 413 23.28 -39.27 6.36
CA LEU A 413 23.54 -38.69 5.05
C LEU A 413 24.85 -39.23 4.47
N LYS A 414 24.75 -40.14 3.51
CA LYS A 414 25.86 -40.52 2.61
C LYS A 414 25.55 -39.99 1.21
N ARG A 415 26.38 -39.06 0.73
CA ARG A 415 26.36 -38.54 -0.64
C ARG A 415 26.58 -39.68 -1.66
N ARG A 416 25.77 -39.74 -2.71
CA ARG A 416 26.07 -40.41 -3.99
C ARG A 416 25.57 -39.56 -5.18
N PRO A 417 26.24 -39.64 -6.35
CA PRO A 417 26.02 -38.78 -7.53
C PRO A 417 24.83 -39.26 -8.38
N PRO A 418 24.41 -38.54 -9.44
CA PRO A 418 23.09 -38.72 -10.04
C PRO A 418 23.07 -39.93 -10.98
N SER A 419 22.10 -40.83 -10.80
CA SER A 419 21.84 -41.93 -11.73
C SER A 419 20.37 -41.97 -12.14
N CYS A 420 20.14 -41.57 -13.39
CA CYS A 420 19.15 -42.07 -14.35
C CYS A 420 18.06 -43.02 -13.79
N SER A 421 16.89 -42.49 -13.38
CA SER A 421 15.65 -43.30 -13.22
C SER A 421 14.33 -42.52 -13.06
N ASP A 422 14.32 -41.18 -13.04
CA ASP A 422 13.07 -40.41 -12.86
C ASP A 422 12.22 -40.19 -14.12
N GLU A 423 12.70 -40.66 -15.28
CA GLU A 423 12.01 -40.47 -16.57
C GLU A 423 10.87 -41.48 -16.81
N LYS A 424 10.91 -42.65 -16.16
CA LYS A 424 9.84 -43.68 -16.26
C LYS A 424 8.65 -43.42 -15.33
N ARG A 425 8.75 -42.51 -14.36
CA ARG A 425 7.65 -42.19 -13.43
C ARG A 425 6.71 -41.10 -13.98
N LYS A 426 7.19 -40.22 -14.86
CA LYS A 426 6.39 -39.18 -15.53
C LYS A 426 5.52 -39.72 -16.67
N GLU A 427 5.92 -40.81 -17.32
CA GLU A 427 5.16 -41.39 -18.44
C GLU A 427 3.91 -42.19 -17.98
N LYS A 428 3.94 -42.75 -16.76
CA LYS A 428 2.82 -43.54 -16.21
C LYS A 428 1.67 -42.68 -15.67
N THR A 429 1.95 -41.47 -15.19
CA THR A 429 0.93 -40.52 -14.70
C THR A 429 0.23 -39.75 -15.84
N ALA A 430 0.90 -39.59 -16.98
CA ALA A 430 0.31 -39.00 -18.18
C ALA A 430 -0.73 -39.91 -18.86
N ARG A 431 -0.52 -41.24 -18.88
CA ARG A 431 -1.45 -42.21 -19.49
C ARG A 431 -2.76 -42.40 -18.71
N CYS A 432 -2.77 -42.25 -17.38
CA CYS A 432 -4.01 -42.31 -16.59
C CYS A 432 -4.90 -41.08 -16.78
N SER A 433 -4.32 -39.89 -17.03
CA SER A 433 -5.10 -38.66 -17.23
C SER A 433 -5.71 -38.57 -18.64
N ALA A 434 -5.03 -39.10 -19.66
CA ALA A 434 -5.56 -39.17 -21.02
C ALA A 434 -6.75 -40.16 -21.18
N ALA A 435 -6.74 -41.27 -20.42
CA ALA A 435 -7.85 -42.23 -20.43
C ALA A 435 -9.14 -41.68 -19.81
N ALA A 436 -9.04 -40.80 -18.80
CA ALA A 436 -10.18 -40.14 -18.15
C ALA A 436 -10.83 -39.04 -19.03
N LEU A 437 -10.04 -38.36 -19.86
CA LEU A 437 -10.50 -37.34 -20.82
C LEU A 437 -11.21 -37.95 -22.05
N SER A 438 -10.88 -39.19 -22.45
CA SER A 438 -11.56 -39.87 -23.58
C SER A 438 -12.97 -40.39 -23.23
N ARG A 439 -13.20 -40.79 -21.97
CA ARG A 439 -14.51 -41.33 -21.52
C ARG A 439 -15.56 -40.23 -21.30
N THR A 440 -15.14 -39.02 -20.94
CA THR A 440 -16.01 -37.85 -20.77
C THR A 440 -16.40 -37.20 -22.11
N ALA A 441 -15.53 -37.27 -23.12
CA ALA A 441 -15.84 -36.81 -24.48
C ALA A 441 -16.87 -37.71 -25.20
N HIS A 442 -16.87 -39.03 -24.94
CA HIS A 442 -17.81 -39.96 -25.58
C HIS A 442 -19.24 -39.87 -25.01
N THR A 443 -19.39 -39.54 -23.73
CA THR A 443 -20.70 -39.32 -23.06
C THR A 443 -21.33 -37.98 -23.44
N ALA A 444 -20.53 -36.95 -23.75
CA ALA A 444 -21.04 -35.67 -24.24
C ALA A 444 -21.56 -35.74 -25.69
N ARG A 445 -20.97 -36.58 -26.56
CA ARG A 445 -21.43 -36.76 -27.96
C ARG A 445 -22.73 -37.55 -28.10
N THR A 446 -23.04 -38.47 -27.18
CA THR A 446 -24.31 -39.23 -27.19
C THR A 446 -25.48 -38.44 -26.62
N ALA A 447 -25.24 -37.47 -25.73
CA ALA A 447 -26.29 -36.58 -25.21
C ALA A 447 -26.73 -35.51 -26.21
N TYR A 448 -25.83 -35.03 -27.09
CA TYR A 448 -26.15 -34.04 -28.12
C TYR A 448 -27.00 -34.61 -29.27
N ARG A 449 -26.86 -35.90 -29.61
CA ARG A 449 -27.62 -36.58 -30.68
C ARG A 449 -29.05 -36.98 -30.31
N ARG A 450 -29.46 -36.88 -29.04
CA ARG A 450 -30.84 -37.18 -28.58
C ARG A 450 -31.75 -35.94 -28.45
N ARG A 451 -31.25 -34.74 -28.79
CA ARG A 451 -32.00 -33.46 -28.72
C ARG A 451 -32.29 -32.81 -30.07
N ALA A 452 -31.96 -33.49 -31.18
CA ALA A 452 -32.09 -32.96 -32.54
C ALA A 452 -32.90 -33.88 -33.49
N THR A 453 -33.85 -34.65 -32.95
CA THR A 453 -34.91 -35.35 -33.69
C THR A 453 -36.24 -35.08 -33.03
#